data_AF-A0A4Q2A1B2-F1
#
_entry.id   AF-A0A4Q2A1B2-F1
#
_cell.length_a   1.000
_cell.length_b   1.000
_cell.length_c   1.000
_cell.angle_alpha   90.00
_cell.angle_beta   90.00
_cell.angle_gamma   90.00
#
_symmetry.space_group_name_H-M   'P 1'
#
loop_
_entity.id
_entity.type
_entity.pdbx_description
1 polymer ?
#
loop_
_entity_poly.entity_id
_entity_poly.type
_entity_poly.pdbx_seq_one_letter_code
_entity_poly.pdbx_strand_id
1 'polypeptide(L)' 'MMKIAICDDNKYCNEVNERFVKEYLQEKDIKAIVQSFNHGNQLLKSDERFDIVFLDIDMPGKSGMEVI' A
#
# COMPACT_ATOMS: atom_id res chain seq x y z
N MET A 1 16.28 1.31 -2.85
CA MET A 1 15.58 1.30 -1.54
C MET A 1 14.24 0.68 -1.80
N MET A 2 13.82 -0.31 -1.00
CA MET A 2 12.58 -1.04 -1.25
C MET A 2 11.38 -0.08 -1.19
N LYS A 3 10.47 -0.14 -2.15
CA LYS A 3 9.24 0.67 -2.21
C LYS A 3 8.03 -0.21 -1.97
N ILE A 4 7.25 0.14 -0.96
CA ILE A 4 6.05 -0.60 -0.55
C ILE A 4 4.84 0.31 -0.73
N ALA A 5 3.85 -0.18 -1.47
CA ALA A 5 2.53 0.45 -1.54
C ALA A 5 1.54 -0.28 -0.62
N ILE A 6 0.62 0.48 -0.03
CA ILE A 6 -0.56 -0.04 0.68
C ILE A 6 -1.78 0.62 0.07
N CYS A 7 -2.77 -0.15 -0.37
CA CYS A 7 -3.99 0.38 -0.98
C CYS A 7 -5.23 -0.33 -0.42
N ASP A 8 -6.04 0.44 0.30
CA ASP A 8 -7.25 -0.02 0.99
C ASP A 8 -8.22 1.17 1.11
N ASP A 9 -9.48 0.98 0.71
CA ASP A 9 -10.49 2.04 0.71
C ASP A 9 -10.98 2.37 2.13
N ASN A 10 -10.80 1.43 3.07
CA ASN A 10 -10.99 1.67 4.48
C ASN A 10 -9.77 2.36 5.09
N LYS A 11 -9.92 3.67 5.37
CA LYS A 11 -8.86 4.50 5.96
C LYS A 11 -8.26 3.91 7.24
N TYR A 12 -9.09 3.34 8.12
CA TYR A 12 -8.62 2.77 9.38
C TYR A 12 -7.74 1.54 9.14
N CYS A 13 -8.17 0.62 8.27
CA CYS A 13 -7.37 -0.54 7.88
C CYS A 13 -6.04 -0.11 7.25
N ASN A 14 -6.08 0.90 6.37
CA ASN A 14 -4.90 1.44 5.71
C ASN A 14 -3.88 2.03 6.71
N GLU A 15 -4.34 2.86 7.66
CA GLU A 15 -3.49 3.42 8.73
C GLU A 15 -2.89 2.34 9.63
N VAL A 16 -3.68 1.32 9.99
CA VAL A 16 -3.23 0.19 10.80
C VAL A 16 -2.17 -0.63 10.06
N ASN A 17 -2.40 -0.93 8.79
CA ASN A 17 -1.45 -1.66 7.93
C ASN A 17 -0.15 -0.88 7.76
N GLU A 18 -0.24 0.43 7.48
CA GLU A 18 0.93 1.30 7.37
C GLU A 18 1.76 1.32 8.64
N ARG A 19 1.09 1.41 9.81
CA ARG A 19 1.76 1.34 11.10
C ARG A 19 2.49 0.01 11.28
N PHE A 20 1.83 -1.13 11.06
CA PHE A 20 2.45 -2.44 11.25
C PHE A 20 3.64 -2.67 10.30
N VAL A 21 3.53 -2.25 9.05
CA VAL A 21 4.63 -2.34 8.09
C VAL A 21 5.81 -1.47 8.54
N LYS A 22 5.58 -0.23 8.96
CA LYS A 22 6.65 0.66 9.45
C LYS A 22 7.30 0.14 10.73
N GLU A 23 6.52 -0.35 11.69
CA GLU A 23 7.02 -0.95 12.93
C GLU A 23 7.92 -2.16 12.62
N TYR A 24 7.49 -3.05 11.73
CA TYR A 24 8.28 -4.21 11.33
C TYR A 24 9.59 -3.81 10.63
N LEU A 25 9.53 -2.86 9.70
CA LEU A 25 10.72 -2.35 8.99
C LEU A 25 11.73 -1.74 9.97
N GLN A 26 11.24 -0.98 10.95
CA GLN A 26 12.07 -0.39 12.00
C GLN A 26 12.69 -1.45 12.91
N GLU A 27 11.91 -2.45 13.36
CA GLU A 27 12.40 -3.53 14.21
C GLU A 27 13.51 -4.34 13.53
N LYS A 28 13.45 -4.49 12.20
CA LYS A 28 14.42 -5.25 11.41
C LYS A 28 15.55 -4.40 10.81
N ASP A 29 15.59 -3.09 11.07
CA ASP A 29 16.53 -2.14 10.45
C ASP A 29 16.54 -2.22 8.90
N ILE A 30 15.34 -2.40 8.30
CA ILE A 30 15.17 -2.48 6.85
C ILE A 30 14.80 -1.11 6.31
N LYS A 31 15.62 -0.58 5.40
CA LYS A 31 15.36 0.70 4.72
C LYS A 31 14.36 0.54 3.58
N ALA A 32 13.15 1.04 3.78
CA ALA A 32 12.10 1.08 2.76
C ALA A 32 11.31 2.39 2.79
N ILE A 33 10.63 2.69 1.68
CA ILE A 33 9.65 3.77 1.56
C ILE A 33 8.27 3.13 1.56
N VAL A 34 7.38 3.60 2.41
CA VAL A 34 5.99 3.14 2.49
C VAL A 34 5.08 4.28 2.02
N GLN A 35 4.18 3.98 1.09
CA GLN A 35 3.20 4.92 0.56
C GLN A 35 1.80 4.30 0.58
N SER A 36 0.85 5.02 1.16
CA SER A 36 -0.54 4.57 1.32
C SER A 36 -1.46 5.27 0.31
N PHE A 37 -2.46 4.54 -0.18
CA PHE A 37 -3.47 5.01 -1.12
C PHE A 37 -4.85 4.54 -0.67
N ASN A 38 -5.87 5.37 -0.84
CA ASN A 38 -7.23 5.02 -0.43
C ASN A 38 -8.13 4.59 -1.59
N HIS A 39 -7.59 4.57 -2.80
CA HIS A 39 -8.33 4.17 -3.99
C HIS A 39 -7.37 3.56 -5.01
N GLY A 40 -7.75 2.45 -5.65
CA GLY A 40 -6.93 1.80 -6.68
C GLY A 40 -6.53 2.75 -7.82
N ASN A 41 -7.39 3.71 -8.17
CA ASN A 41 -7.07 4.72 -9.19
C ASN A 41 -5.92 5.66 -8.79
N GLN A 42 -5.71 5.92 -7.50
CA GLN A 42 -4.57 6.74 -7.05
C GLN A 42 -3.27 5.93 -7.16
N LEU A 43 -3.31 4.66 -6.80
CA LEU A 43 -2.19 3.73 -6.97
C LEU A 43 -1.77 3.63 -8.44
N LEU A 44 -2.73 3.41 -9.34
CA LEU A 44 -2.48 3.35 -10.79
C LEU A 44 -1.93 4.65 -11.38
N LYS A 45 -2.30 5.81 -10.83
CA LYS A 45 -1.84 7.12 -11.30
C LYS A 45 -0.49 7.54 -10.73
N SER A 46 0.04 6.82 -9.74
CA SER A 46 1.30 7.20 -9.10
C SER A 46 2.49 7.19 -10.06
N ASP A 47 2.41 6.43 -11.17
CA ASP A 47 3.49 6.21 -12.15
C ASP A 47 4.80 5.69 -11.50
N GLU A 48 4.69 5.21 -10.25
CA GLU A 48 5.75 4.68 -9.43
C GLU A 48 5.79 3.16 -9.52
N ARG A 49 7.00 2.59 -9.51
CA ARG A 49 7.19 1.14 -9.41
C ARG A 49 7.43 0.76 -7.95
N PHE A 50 6.58 -0.13 -7.47
CA PHE A 50 6.66 -0.71 -6.13
C PHE A 50 7.19 -2.14 -6.19
N ASP A 51 8.00 -2.51 -5.21
CA ASP A 51 8.53 -3.87 -5.06
C ASP A 51 7.51 -4.79 -4.37
N ILE A 52 6.72 -4.22 -3.46
CA ILE A 52 5.67 -4.91 -2.69
C ILE A 52 4.42 -4.04 -2.69
N VAL A 53 3.26 -4.65 -2.89
CA VAL A 53 1.97 -3.98 -2.84
C VAL A 53 1.04 -4.77 -1.92
N PHE A 54 0.63 -4.17 -0.81
CA PHE A 54 -0.48 -4.64 0.02
C PHE A 54 -1.76 -4.04 -0.55
N LEU A 55 -2.68 -4.89 -0.99
CA LEU A 55 -3.84 -4.46 -1.77
C LEU A 55 -5.08 -5.15 -1.24
N ASP A 56 -6.09 -4.35 -0.89
CA ASP A 56 -7.44 -4.87 -0.67
C ASP A 56 -8.08 -5.27 -2.00
N ILE A 57 -8.87 -6.34 -1.98
CA ILE A 57 -9.58 -6.85 -3.16
C ILE A 57 -10.90 -6.11 -3.33
N ASP A 58 -11.62 -5.89 -2.23
CA ASP A 58 -13.01 -5.44 -2.22
C ASP A 58 -13.12 -3.90 -2.16
N MET A 59 -12.55 -3.24 -3.16
CA MET A 59 -12.59 -1.78 -3.29
C MET A 59 -13.67 -1.28 -4.27
N PRO A 60 -14.33 -0.15 -3.98
CA PRO A 60 -15.27 0.48 -4.91
C PRO A 60 -14.55 1.02 -6.16
N GLY A 61 -15.17 0.81 -7.33
CA GLY A 61 -14.64 1.24 -8.62
C GLY A 61 -13.79 0.16 -9.27
N LYS A 62 -12.50 0.10 -8.95
CA LYS A 62 -11.61 -0.98 -9.39
C LYS A 62 -11.26 -1.88 -8.22
N SER A 63 -11.52 -3.17 -8.37
CA SER A 63 -11.07 -4.18 -7.42
C SER A 63 -9.54 -4.28 -7.40
N GLY A 64 -8.98 -4.83 -6.33
CA GLY A 64 -7.54 -5.09 -6.25
C GLY A 64 -7.01 -5.94 -7.41
N MET A 65 -7.84 -6.86 -7.92
CA MET A 65 -7.47 -7.72 -9.05
C MET A 65 -7.35 -6.97 -10.39
N GLU A 66 -8.05 -5.83 -10.56
CA GLU A 66 -8.00 -5.02 -11.78
C GLU A 66 -6.90 -3.95 -11.76
N VAL A 67 -6.19 -3.83 -10.63
CA VAL A 67 -5.12 -2.87 -10.39
C VAL A 67 -3.74 -3.49 -10.65
N ILE A 68 -3.62 -4.82 -10.61
CA ILE A 68 -2.38 -5.58 -10.80
C ILE A 68 -2.15 -6.04 -12.24
#